data_AF-A0A970ZVZ4-F1
#
_entry.id   AF-A0A970ZVZ4-F1
#
_cell.length_a   1.000
_cell.length_b   1.000
_cell.length_c   1.000
_cell.angle_alpha   90.00
_cell.angle_beta   90.00
_cell.angle_gamma   90.00
#
_symmetry.space_group_name_H-M   'P 1'
#
loop_
_entity.id
_entity.type
_entity.pdbx_description
1 polymer ?
#
loop_
_entity_poly.entity_id
_entity_poly.type
_entity_poly.pdbx_seq_one_letter_code
_entity_poly.pdbx_strand_id
1 'polypeptide(L)'
;MSRFRSPGHPARFPMSKSNALRKGERCDSVWCAVRRSGIHGRGLFASKKIPAGTPIIEYTGEKIDKAESNERGWAQIDRAKASGDAAVYIFTLDDEYDIDGNVPGNAARLINHSCDPNCEAYIENGAIWIAALRDIARDEELFYNYGFDLESYEDHPCRCGTSKCVGHIVGEEYWPQLKRKLRSSKGVKK
;
A
#
# COMPACT_ATOMS: atom_id res chain seq x y z
N MET A 1 -30.05 39.28 5.55
CA MET A 1 -30.34 37.96 6.15
C MET A 1 -29.72 36.88 5.28
N SER A 2 -28.63 36.29 5.77
CA SER A 2 -27.77 35.33 5.08
C SER A 2 -28.46 33.99 4.87
N ARG A 3 -28.47 33.46 3.64
CA ARG A 3 -28.87 32.08 3.33
C ARG A 3 -27.60 31.23 3.19
N PHE A 4 -27.24 30.53 4.26
CA PHE A 4 -26.20 29.50 4.22
C PHE A 4 -26.68 28.31 3.37
N ARG A 5 -25.96 28.00 2.30
CA ARG A 5 -26.05 26.72 1.57
C ARG A 5 -25.20 25.69 2.30
N SER A 6 -25.80 24.59 2.73
CA SER A 6 -25.10 23.42 3.29
C SER A 6 -24.20 22.77 2.23
N PRO A 7 -23.01 22.25 2.59
CA PRO A 7 -22.20 21.48 1.67
C PRO A 7 -22.82 20.10 1.41
N GLY A 8 -22.97 19.76 0.12
CA GLY A 8 -23.53 18.50 -0.36
C GLY A 8 -22.68 17.31 0.09
N HIS A 9 -23.37 16.24 0.49
CA HIS A 9 -22.77 14.94 0.77
C HIS A 9 -22.16 14.37 -0.52
N PRO A 10 -20.96 13.76 -0.49
CA PRO A 10 -20.43 13.05 -1.64
C PRO A 10 -21.30 11.83 -1.96
N ALA A 11 -21.54 11.62 -3.25
CA ALA A 11 -22.39 10.57 -3.79
C ALA A 11 -21.95 9.17 -3.32
N ARG A 12 -22.91 8.39 -2.84
CA ARG A 12 -22.74 6.96 -2.49
C ARG A 12 -22.52 6.16 -3.77
N PHE A 13 -21.31 5.64 -3.97
CA PHE A 13 -21.05 4.61 -4.97
C PHE A 13 -21.79 3.31 -4.59
N PRO A 14 -22.34 2.55 -5.56
CA PRO A 14 -23.11 1.35 -5.27
C PRO A 14 -22.21 0.25 -4.69
N MET A 15 -22.62 -0.29 -3.54
CA MET A 15 -21.90 -1.36 -2.83
C MET A 15 -22.00 -2.69 -3.60
N SER A 16 -20.87 -3.25 -4.01
CA SER A 16 -20.83 -4.61 -4.57
C SER A 16 -21.02 -5.66 -3.47
N LYS A 17 -21.97 -6.57 -3.70
CA LYS A 17 -22.30 -7.70 -2.83
C LYS A 17 -21.24 -8.79 -2.92
N SER A 18 -20.20 -8.72 -2.09
CA SER A 18 -19.52 -9.93 -1.61
C SER A 18 -18.84 -9.64 -0.27
N ASN A 19 -19.46 -10.15 0.80
CA ASN A 19 -19.06 -9.94 2.19
C ASN A 19 -18.33 -11.16 2.79
N ALA A 20 -17.83 -12.07 1.95
CA ALA A 20 -17.06 -13.23 2.38
C ALA A 20 -15.59 -13.05 2.00
N LEU A 21 -14.69 -13.19 2.99
CA LEU A 21 -13.26 -13.39 2.75
C LEU A 21 -13.10 -14.61 1.81
N ARG A 22 -12.29 -14.52 0.75
CA ARG A 22 -12.07 -15.70 -0.10
C ARG A 22 -11.23 -16.71 0.70
N LYS A 23 -11.48 -17.99 0.44
CA LYS A 23 -10.74 -19.11 1.03
C LYS A 23 -9.24 -18.93 0.71
N GLY A 24 -8.41 -18.69 1.73
CA GLY A 24 -6.96 -18.44 1.59
C GLY A 24 -6.48 -17.02 1.96
N GLU A 25 -7.36 -16.15 2.43
CA GLU A 25 -7.03 -14.74 2.76
C GLU A 25 -7.25 -14.41 4.23
N ARG A 26 -7.04 -15.39 5.10
CA ARG A 26 -7.05 -15.17 6.55
C ARG A 26 -5.74 -14.47 6.94
N CYS A 27 -5.81 -13.43 7.77
CA CYS A 27 -4.61 -12.89 8.44
C CYS A 27 -4.29 -13.86 9.58
N ASP A 28 -3.13 -14.52 9.51
CA ASP A 28 -2.67 -15.46 10.54
C ASP A 28 -2.01 -14.74 11.74
N SER A 29 -1.86 -13.42 11.65
CA SER A 29 -1.41 -12.58 12.77
C SER A 29 -2.54 -12.25 13.73
N VAL A 30 -2.25 -12.40 15.03
CA VAL A 30 -3.16 -11.98 16.10
C VAL A 30 -3.37 -10.46 16.18
N TRP A 31 -2.55 -9.67 15.48
CA TRP A 31 -2.58 -8.21 15.49
C TRP A 31 -3.48 -7.62 14.42
N CYS A 32 -3.78 -8.36 13.33
CA CYS A 32 -4.53 -7.84 12.20
C CYS A 32 -5.76 -8.65 11.82
N ALA A 33 -6.60 -8.04 10.99
CA ALA A 33 -7.64 -8.72 10.24
C ALA A 33 -7.82 -8.06 8.87
N VAL A 34 -8.17 -8.86 7.86
CA VAL A 34 -8.50 -8.36 6.52
C VAL A 34 -9.90 -7.74 6.53
N ARG A 35 -10.03 -6.51 6.03
CA ARG A 35 -11.32 -5.84 5.82
C ARG A 35 -11.32 -5.05 4.50
N ARG A 36 -12.46 -4.49 4.11
CA ARG A 36 -12.53 -3.56 2.97
C ARG A 36 -11.85 -2.25 3.32
N SER A 37 -11.00 -1.76 2.42
CA SER A 37 -10.29 -0.50 2.59
C SER A 37 -11.13 0.66 2.04
N GLY A 38 -10.97 1.84 2.63
CA GLY A 38 -11.49 3.09 2.08
C GLY A 38 -10.69 3.61 0.88
N ILE A 39 -9.46 3.12 0.68
CA ILE A 39 -8.55 3.59 -0.37
C ILE A 39 -8.64 2.71 -1.61
N HIS A 40 -8.38 1.41 -1.45
CA HIS A 40 -8.39 0.48 -2.59
C HIS A 40 -8.69 -0.95 -2.13
N GLY A 41 -9.66 -1.60 -2.75
CA GLY A 41 -9.98 -3.01 -2.52
C GLY A 41 -10.14 -3.38 -1.04
N ARG A 42 -9.08 -3.93 -0.46
CA ARG A 42 -9.01 -4.37 0.93
C ARG A 42 -7.74 -3.85 1.58
N GLY A 43 -7.73 -3.92 2.91
CA GLY A 43 -6.63 -3.52 3.77
C GLY A 43 -6.49 -4.47 4.95
N LEU A 44 -5.37 -4.37 5.66
CA LEU A 44 -5.24 -4.93 6.99
C LEU A 44 -5.59 -3.88 8.03
N PHE A 45 -6.33 -4.31 9.05
CA PHE A 45 -6.78 -3.44 10.14
C PHE A 45 -6.34 -4.04 11.47
N ALA A 46 -5.96 -3.18 12.40
CA ALA A 46 -5.60 -3.58 13.75
C ALA A 46 -6.78 -4.28 14.43
N SER A 47 -6.60 -5.53 14.87
CA SER A 47 -7.63 -6.31 15.58
C SER A 47 -7.75 -5.89 17.06
N LYS A 48 -6.69 -5.27 17.59
CA LYS A 48 -6.53 -4.76 18.96
C LYS A 48 -5.51 -3.61 18.94
N LYS A 49 -5.31 -2.93 20.09
CA LYS A 49 -4.23 -1.93 20.20
C LYS A 49 -2.88 -2.59 19.90
N ILE A 50 -2.10 -1.98 19.01
CA ILE A 50 -0.74 -2.42 18.64
C ILE A 50 0.25 -1.39 19.18
N PRO A 51 1.15 -1.77 20.10
CA PRO A 51 2.22 -0.89 20.56
C PRO A 51 3.23 -0.57 19.44
N ALA A 52 3.87 0.60 19.51
CA ALA A 52 5.00 0.93 18.63
C ALA A 52 6.11 -0.16 18.67
N GLY A 53 6.75 -0.40 17.53
CA GLY A 53 7.81 -1.40 17.36
C GLY A 53 7.32 -2.86 17.27
N THR A 54 6.01 -3.11 17.39
CA THR A 54 5.48 -4.48 17.32
C THR A 54 5.64 -5.05 15.90
N PRO A 55 6.28 -6.22 15.70
CA PRO A 55 6.22 -6.95 14.44
C PRO A 55 4.81 -7.50 14.24
N ILE A 56 4.11 -6.97 13.25
CA ILE A 56 2.69 -7.25 13.01
C ILE A 56 2.54 -8.51 12.19
N ILE A 57 3.19 -8.57 11.03
CA ILE A 57 3.03 -9.65 10.05
C ILE A 57 4.24 -9.71 9.13
N GLU A 58 4.60 -10.93 8.71
CA GLU A 58 5.62 -11.18 7.70
C GLU A 58 5.03 -11.02 6.29
N TYR A 59 5.79 -10.42 5.38
CA TYR A 59 5.51 -10.43 3.95
C TYR A 59 6.05 -11.72 3.32
N THR A 60 5.22 -12.75 3.34
CA THR A 60 5.60 -14.09 2.86
C THR A 60 5.42 -14.24 1.35
N GLY A 61 6.24 -15.05 0.71
CA GLY A 61 6.09 -15.32 -0.72
C GLY A 61 7.12 -16.30 -1.25
N GLU A 62 7.16 -16.44 -2.56
CA GLU A 62 8.20 -17.19 -3.23
C GLU A 62 9.45 -16.33 -3.36
N LYS A 63 10.59 -16.83 -2.90
CA LYS A 63 11.89 -16.17 -3.09
C LYS A 63 12.35 -16.41 -4.53
N ILE A 64 12.51 -15.33 -5.28
CA ILE A 64 12.86 -15.34 -6.70
C ILE A 64 14.07 -14.44 -6.95
N ASP A 65 14.83 -14.71 -8.01
CA ASP A 65 15.92 -13.83 -8.44
C ASP A 65 15.41 -12.59 -9.18
N LYS A 66 16.30 -11.64 -9.48
CA LYS A 66 15.95 -10.39 -10.16
C LYS A 66 15.43 -10.57 -11.58
N ALA A 67 15.86 -11.61 -12.29
CA ALA A 67 15.42 -11.84 -13.67
C ALA A 67 13.96 -12.32 -13.68
N GLU A 68 13.64 -13.30 -12.85
CA GLU A 68 12.29 -13.80 -12.63
C GLU A 68 11.38 -12.71 -12.05
N SER A 69 11.89 -11.91 -11.13
CA SER A 69 11.18 -10.75 -10.55
C SER A 69 10.72 -9.78 -11.62
N ASN A 70 11.61 -9.38 -12.54
CA ASN A 70 11.26 -8.50 -13.63
C ASN A 70 10.19 -9.12 -14.55
N GLU A 71 10.35 -10.40 -14.94
CA GLU A 71 9.35 -11.10 -15.77
C GLU A 71 7.98 -11.16 -15.10
N ARG A 72 7.92 -11.62 -13.85
CA ARG A 72 6.67 -11.72 -13.09
C ARG A 72 6.05 -10.35 -12.84
N GLY A 73 6.86 -9.32 -12.57
CA GLY A 73 6.43 -7.95 -12.37
C GLY A 73 5.65 -7.42 -13.58
N TRP A 74 6.22 -7.54 -14.79
CA TRP A 74 5.54 -7.14 -16.02
C TRP A 74 4.24 -7.91 -16.24
N ALA A 75 4.25 -9.23 -16.01
CA ALA A 75 3.05 -10.05 -16.13
C ALA A 75 1.96 -9.69 -15.09
N GLN A 76 2.34 -9.22 -13.90
CA GLN A 76 1.38 -8.72 -12.89
C GLN A 76 0.79 -7.37 -13.31
N ILE A 77 1.63 -6.44 -13.80
CA ILE A 77 1.20 -5.12 -14.29
C ILE A 77 0.18 -5.27 -15.43
N ASP A 78 0.45 -6.14 -16.40
CA ASP A 78 -0.44 -6.33 -17.55
C ASP A 78 -1.78 -6.97 -17.13
N ARG A 79 -1.76 -7.90 -16.18
CA ARG A 79 -2.99 -8.43 -15.56
C ARG A 79 -3.77 -7.35 -14.81
N ALA A 80 -3.08 -6.47 -14.08
CA ALA A 80 -3.71 -5.38 -13.35
C ALA A 80 -4.36 -4.35 -14.29
N LYS A 81 -3.73 -4.03 -15.43
CA LYS A 81 -4.33 -3.16 -16.46
C LYS A 81 -5.65 -3.74 -17.01
N ALA A 82 -5.75 -5.07 -17.14
CA ALA A 82 -6.95 -5.73 -17.63
C ALA A 82 -8.06 -5.89 -16.57
N SER A 83 -7.70 -6.00 -15.29
CA SER A 83 -8.63 -6.33 -14.19
C SER A 83 -8.99 -5.15 -13.28
N GLY A 84 -8.13 -4.12 -13.23
CA GLY A 84 -8.19 -3.05 -12.24
C GLY A 84 -7.67 -3.44 -10.85
N ASP A 85 -7.05 -4.61 -10.70
CA ASP A 85 -6.44 -5.06 -9.44
C ASP A 85 -5.11 -4.33 -9.14
N ALA A 86 -4.50 -4.63 -7.99
CA ALA A 86 -3.19 -4.06 -7.64
C ALA A 86 -2.10 -4.49 -8.65
N ALA A 87 -1.19 -3.57 -8.95
CA ALA A 87 -0.26 -3.71 -10.07
C ALA A 87 0.84 -4.76 -9.86
N VAL A 88 1.45 -4.81 -8.66
CA VAL A 88 2.62 -5.66 -8.37
C VAL A 88 2.63 -6.05 -6.89
N TYR A 89 2.99 -7.31 -6.58
CA TYR A 89 3.19 -7.87 -5.24
C TYR A 89 4.61 -8.38 -5.00
N ILE A 90 5.59 -7.81 -5.70
CA ILE A 90 7.00 -8.16 -5.56
C ILE A 90 7.66 -7.18 -4.58
N PHE A 91 8.39 -7.71 -3.61
CA PHE A 91 9.09 -6.94 -2.59
C PHE A 91 10.57 -7.29 -2.58
N THR A 92 11.43 -6.28 -2.74
CA THR A 92 12.89 -6.42 -2.60
C THR A 92 13.29 -6.97 -1.25
N LEU A 93 14.03 -8.09 -1.26
CA LEU A 93 14.62 -8.68 -0.05
C LEU A 93 16.08 -8.26 0.11
N ASP A 94 16.88 -8.39 -0.94
CA ASP A 94 18.29 -8.02 -0.97
C ASP A 94 18.73 -7.72 -2.42
N ASP A 95 20.04 -7.60 -2.66
CA ASP A 95 20.59 -7.31 -3.99
C ASP A 95 20.41 -8.46 -5.00
N GLU A 96 20.24 -9.70 -4.51
CA GLU A 96 20.15 -10.91 -5.33
C GLU A 96 18.70 -11.38 -5.51
N TYR A 97 17.85 -11.17 -4.51
CA TYR A 97 16.53 -11.78 -4.44
C TYR A 97 15.40 -10.81 -4.08
N ASP A 98 14.21 -11.20 -4.53
CA ASP A 98 12.93 -10.59 -4.21
C ASP A 98 11.96 -11.65 -3.67
N ILE A 99 10.89 -11.19 -3.03
CA ILE A 99 9.75 -12.02 -2.60
C ILE A 99 8.55 -11.71 -3.48
N ASP A 100 8.07 -12.68 -4.25
CA ASP A 100 6.76 -12.61 -4.91
C ASP A 100 5.67 -13.01 -3.92
N GLY A 101 5.01 -11.99 -3.37
CA GLY A 101 3.91 -12.12 -2.43
C GLY A 101 2.59 -12.56 -3.06
N ASN A 102 2.53 -12.85 -4.37
CA ASN A 102 1.31 -13.28 -5.04
C ASN A 102 0.92 -14.75 -4.75
N VAL A 103 1.05 -15.16 -3.50
CA VAL A 103 0.74 -16.51 -3.01
C VAL A 103 -0.50 -16.49 -2.11
N PRO A 104 -1.26 -17.60 -2.02
CA PRO A 104 -2.29 -17.75 -0.99
C PRO A 104 -1.68 -17.63 0.41
N GLY A 105 -2.41 -17.02 1.34
CA GLY A 105 -1.96 -16.88 2.74
C GLY A 105 -1.13 -15.62 3.04
N ASN A 106 -0.52 -14.96 2.05
CA ASN A 106 0.11 -13.66 2.29
C ASN A 106 -0.96 -12.58 2.46
N ALA A 107 -1.36 -12.30 3.70
CA ALA A 107 -2.27 -11.20 4.01
C ALA A 107 -1.54 -9.83 3.99
N ALA A 108 -0.23 -9.78 4.19
CA ALA A 108 0.57 -8.55 4.17
C ALA A 108 0.55 -7.84 2.80
N ARG A 109 0.38 -8.59 1.70
CA ARG A 109 0.21 -8.01 0.35
C ARG A 109 -1.03 -7.12 0.18
N LEU A 110 -1.95 -7.16 1.14
CA LEU A 110 -3.16 -6.33 1.15
C LEU A 110 -2.97 -5.00 1.87
N ILE A 111 -1.82 -4.76 2.53
CA ILE A 111 -1.56 -3.49 3.21
C ILE A 111 -1.38 -2.41 2.14
N ASN A 112 -2.13 -1.32 2.26
CA ASN A 112 -2.12 -0.25 1.28
C ASN A 112 -0.98 0.75 1.52
N HIS A 113 -0.69 1.54 0.49
CA HIS A 113 0.24 2.66 0.61
C HIS A 113 -0.38 3.86 1.35
N SER A 114 0.43 4.54 2.16
CA SER A 114 0.19 5.91 2.63
C SER A 114 1.47 6.73 2.60
N CYS A 115 1.35 8.02 2.28
CA CYS A 115 2.45 8.99 2.45
C CYS A 115 2.58 9.48 3.91
N ASP A 116 1.67 9.09 4.80
CA ASP A 116 1.78 9.28 6.25
C ASP A 116 1.46 7.92 6.91
N PRO A 117 2.38 6.95 6.79
CA PRO A 117 2.12 5.59 7.23
C PRO A 117 2.13 5.45 8.76
N ASN A 118 1.55 4.35 9.24
CA ASN A 118 1.63 3.94 10.65
C ASN A 118 2.46 2.66 10.85
N CYS A 119 2.94 2.06 9.75
CA CYS A 119 3.80 0.89 9.73
C CYS A 119 5.03 1.13 8.84
N GLU A 120 6.09 0.37 9.09
CA GLU A 120 7.28 0.30 8.24
C GLU A 120 7.61 -1.15 7.89
N ALA A 121 8.34 -1.34 6.80
CA ALA A 121 8.91 -2.62 6.45
C ALA A 121 10.39 -2.66 6.87
N TYR A 122 10.82 -3.80 7.41
CA TYR A 122 12.22 -4.05 7.72
C TYR A 122 12.57 -5.51 7.38
N ILE A 123 13.85 -5.77 7.17
CA ILE A 123 14.35 -7.12 6.86
C ILE A 123 15.09 -7.65 8.08
N GLU A 124 14.72 -8.85 8.51
CA GLU A 124 15.38 -9.55 9.60
C GLU A 124 15.47 -11.05 9.27
N ASN A 125 16.66 -11.61 9.41
CA ASN A 125 16.94 -13.04 9.14
C ASN A 125 16.48 -13.53 7.75
N GLY A 126 16.58 -12.68 6.73
CA GLY A 126 16.19 -13.02 5.35
C GLY A 126 14.67 -13.04 5.11
N ALA A 127 13.88 -12.46 6.02
CA ALA A 127 12.44 -12.28 5.89
C ALA A 127 12.07 -10.79 5.97
N ILE A 128 11.02 -10.40 5.23
CA ILE A 128 10.49 -9.04 5.24
C ILE A 128 9.36 -8.97 6.27
N TRP A 129 9.48 -8.09 7.24
CA TRP A 129 8.50 -7.88 8.30
C TRP A 129 7.88 -6.50 8.22
N ILE A 130 6.61 -6.41 8.61
CA ILE A 130 5.89 -5.15 8.76
C ILE A 130 5.69 -4.88 10.25
N ALA A 131 6.23 -3.77 10.75
CA ALA A 131 6.12 -3.35 12.15
C ALA A 131 5.41 -2.01 12.31
N ALA A 132 4.87 -1.78 13.51
CA ALA A 132 4.23 -0.52 13.87
C ALA A 132 5.24 0.60 14.12
N LEU A 133 5.10 1.75 13.44
CA LEU A 133 5.93 2.95 13.67
C LEU A 133 5.54 3.73 14.93
N ARG A 134 4.28 3.57 15.36
CA ARG A 134 3.69 4.23 16.52
C ARG A 134 2.66 3.32 17.16
N ASP A 135 2.10 3.72 18.30
CA ASP A 135 0.89 3.08 18.81
C ASP A 135 -0.24 3.20 17.77
N ILE A 136 -0.87 2.06 17.45
CA ILE A 136 -2.00 1.94 16.53
C ILE A 136 -3.24 1.52 17.33
N ALA A 137 -4.31 2.31 17.25
CA ALA A 137 -5.56 1.95 17.90
C ALA A 137 -6.22 0.76 17.21
N ARG A 138 -7.06 0.06 17.97
CA ARG A 138 -7.93 -0.97 17.40
C ARG A 138 -8.76 -0.38 16.25
N ASP A 139 -8.95 -1.17 15.20
CA ASP A 139 -9.71 -0.84 14.01
C ASP A 139 -9.10 0.25 13.10
N GLU A 140 -7.91 0.78 13.40
CA GLU A 140 -7.13 1.56 12.42
C GLU A 140 -6.65 0.67 11.27
N GLU A 141 -6.69 1.18 10.04
CA GLU A 141 -6.08 0.52 8.88
C GLU A 141 -4.55 0.67 8.94
N LEU A 142 -3.84 -0.38 8.55
CA LEU A 142 -2.39 -0.43 8.49
C LEU A 142 -1.93 0.09 7.13
N PHE A 143 -0.90 0.92 7.13
CA PHE A 143 -0.29 1.47 5.92
C PHE A 143 1.22 1.58 6.07
N TYR A 144 1.94 1.34 4.98
CA TYR A 144 3.38 1.61 4.89
C TYR A 144 3.70 2.37 3.59
N ASN A 145 4.88 2.98 3.52
CA ASN A 145 5.37 3.54 2.27
C ASN A 145 5.93 2.40 1.40
N TYR A 146 5.49 2.27 0.15
CA TYR A 146 5.93 1.19 -0.74
C TYR A 146 7.37 1.34 -1.22
N GLY A 147 7.98 2.52 -1.09
CA GLY A 147 9.38 2.72 -1.46
C GLY A 147 9.63 2.72 -2.96
N PHE A 148 8.63 3.05 -3.78
CA PHE A 148 8.81 3.09 -5.25
C PHE A 148 9.83 4.15 -5.66
N ASP A 149 10.53 3.88 -6.76
CA ASP A 149 11.51 4.81 -7.33
C ASP A 149 10.84 6.08 -7.88
N LEU A 150 11.70 7.03 -8.30
CA LEU A 150 11.27 8.30 -8.87
C LEU A 150 11.12 8.26 -10.40
N GLU A 151 11.65 7.26 -11.09
CA GLU A 151 11.74 7.25 -12.56
C GLU A 151 10.36 7.16 -13.19
N SER A 152 9.51 6.28 -12.66
CA SER A 152 8.14 6.03 -13.17
C SER A 152 7.04 6.62 -12.27
N TYR A 153 7.33 7.69 -11.51
CA TYR A 153 6.39 8.23 -10.54
C TYR A 153 5.02 8.62 -11.12
N GLU A 154 4.96 9.00 -12.41
CA GLU A 154 3.76 9.45 -13.12
C GLU A 154 2.72 8.33 -13.26
N ASP A 155 3.18 7.08 -13.34
CA ASP A 155 2.33 5.88 -13.42
C ASP A 155 1.73 5.49 -12.06
N HIS A 156 2.18 6.13 -10.98
CA HIS A 156 1.83 5.76 -9.61
C HIS A 156 1.19 6.92 -8.82
N PRO A 157 0.03 7.46 -9.24
CA PRO A 157 -0.66 8.51 -8.50
C PRO A 157 -1.13 7.99 -7.13
N CYS A 158 -0.83 8.75 -6.07
CA CYS A 158 -1.20 8.38 -4.71
C CYS A 158 -2.61 8.88 -4.37
N ARG A 159 -3.42 8.01 -3.76
CA ARG A 159 -4.79 8.29 -3.33
C ARG A 159 -5.01 8.04 -1.84
N CYS A 160 -3.93 8.09 -1.03
CA CYS A 160 -4.02 7.81 0.41
C CYS A 160 -4.89 8.79 1.20
N GLY A 161 -5.16 9.98 0.65
CA GLY A 161 -6.08 10.96 1.25
C GLY A 161 -5.54 11.72 2.47
N THR A 162 -4.29 11.48 2.88
CA THR A 162 -3.69 12.20 4.01
C THR A 162 -3.33 13.64 3.65
N SER A 163 -3.33 14.54 4.63
CA SER A 163 -2.92 15.94 4.42
C SER A 163 -1.43 16.09 4.08
N LYS A 164 -0.61 15.08 4.39
CA LYS A 164 0.82 15.01 4.07
C LYS A 164 1.11 14.32 2.73
N CYS A 165 0.09 13.94 1.96
CA CYS A 165 0.26 13.27 0.68
C CYS A 165 1.13 14.08 -0.29
N VAL A 166 2.14 13.43 -0.89
CA VAL A 166 3.03 14.03 -1.89
C VAL A 166 2.53 13.86 -3.33
N GLY A 167 1.37 13.23 -3.51
CA GLY A 167 0.64 13.12 -4.77
C GLY A 167 0.95 11.86 -5.60
N HIS A 168 2.11 11.22 -5.38
CA HIS A 168 2.53 9.99 -6.06
C HIS A 168 3.13 9.02 -5.04
N ILE A 169 3.03 7.72 -5.32
CA ILE A 169 3.60 6.64 -4.51
C ILE A 169 5.09 6.59 -4.83
N VAL A 170 5.91 7.14 -3.94
CA VAL A 170 7.37 7.22 -4.09
C VAL A 170 7.99 7.12 -2.69
N GLY A 171 9.16 6.48 -2.60
CA GLY A 171 9.99 6.42 -1.39
C GLY A 171 10.26 7.80 -0.79
N GLU A 172 10.31 7.86 0.54
CA GLU A 172 10.44 9.09 1.32
C GLU A 172 11.73 9.86 0.97
N GLU A 173 12.79 9.13 0.66
CA GLU A 173 14.10 9.61 0.25
C GLU A 173 14.07 10.44 -1.05
N TYR A 174 13.06 10.23 -1.91
CA TYR A 174 12.92 10.93 -3.19
C TYR A 174 11.90 12.08 -3.15
N TRP A 175 11.22 12.31 -2.02
CA TRP A 175 10.20 13.37 -1.91
C TRP A 175 10.72 14.78 -2.24
N PRO A 176 11.94 15.20 -1.84
CA PRO A 176 12.48 16.50 -2.25
C PRO A 176 12.59 16.66 -3.76
N GLN A 177 13.06 15.62 -4.46
CA GLN A 177 13.27 15.57 -5.90
C GLN A 177 11.91 15.54 -6.63
N LEU A 178 10.95 14.76 -6.13
CA LEU A 178 9.58 14.73 -6.63
C LEU A 178 8.94 16.13 -6.56
N LYS A 179 9.02 16.80 -5.41
CA LYS A 179 8.48 18.17 -5.24
C LYS A 179 9.10 19.16 -6.23
N ARG A 180 10.40 19.04 -6.52
CA ARG A 180 11.07 19.85 -7.54
C ARG A 180 10.52 19.58 -8.93
N LYS A 181 10.40 18.31 -9.34
CA LYS A 181 9.82 17.91 -10.63
C LYS A 181 8.39 18.45 -10.80
N LEU A 182 7.52 18.23 -9.81
CA LEU A 182 6.13 18.70 -9.85
C LEU A 182 6.00 20.24 -9.97
N ARG A 183 6.90 21.00 -9.35
CA ARG A 183 6.94 22.47 -9.48
C ARG A 183 7.35 22.90 -10.89
N SER A 184 8.37 22.25 -11.46
CA SER A 184 8.82 22.54 -12.83
C SER A 184 7.72 22.23 -13.85
N SER A 185 7.02 21.10 -13.72
CA SER A 185 5.93 20.71 -14.63
C SER A 185 4.71 21.64 -14.56
N LYS A 186 4.48 22.32 -13.42
CA LYS A 186 3.42 23.33 -13.27
C LYS A 186 3.80 24.69 -13.87
N GLY A 187 5.09 25.00 -13.99
CA GLY A 187 5.60 26.27 -14.54
C GLY A 187 5.66 26.34 -16.07
N VAL A 188 5.52 25.21 -16.76
CA VAL A 188 5.60 25.09 -18.23
C VAL A 188 4.24 25.26 -18.92
N LYS A 189 3.12 25.23 -18.17
CA LYS A 189 1.79 25.54 -18.71
C LYS A 189 1.64 27.07 -18.84
N LYS A 190 2.12 27.63 -19.94
CA LYS A 190 1.84 29.00 -20.40
C LYS A 190 1.09 28.96 -21.72
#